data_AF-A0A376BKW6-F1
#
_entry.id   AF-A0A376BKW6-F1
#
_cell.length_a   1.000
_cell.length_b   1.000
_cell.length_c   1.000
_cell.angle_alpha   90.00
_cell.angle_beta   90.00
_cell.angle_gamma   90.00
#
_symmetry.space_group_name_H-M   'P 1'
#
loop_
_entity.id
_entity.type
_entity.pdbx_description
1 polymer ?
#
loop_
_entity_poly.entity_id
_entity_poly.type
_entity_poly.pdbx_seq_one_letter_code
_entity_poly.pdbx_strand_id
1 'polypeptide(L)'
;MQPRSHFAYVLAILFACLFFVLYGASSWLNDVLSRATFAPTLPFEAHFPIYPQWSLVYLSLPLAMLMAVNWLDWRAQWRWFVLLCGQLLTACVVFIAFPVHLSFAVATDVGDFWRFWLDLAHSAGMKHNYLPSLHCAFVVSTVLIFRHKINLLAQIIGWLYALMVSFSTFAIHAHHLIDIVAGWLWAFLWFYPMQKLADLSQHIADRHRLWFNNHLRFSRRHRRYALIAVILYAQYLVAPQRARLLMSGYCFLQAYDDIMDGDRPLSGSLNTECADVLIHCWQSENFTVRQHDNTVAELATLGQIFQNDLRQLATYREARADVLILLNKMKQDAVRAQTYCVFKQTELHAQLHDTFRASLNMLFYAFHSRLRADDVPELVKILAWCSAMRDWDADLACGIINIPAEKWHQADLPEPNDSTINGYIISQNPIIKAWLAQEKIAAEQEMAQLFCRLPEIRYQYGKAAYQIVKLFADSVAQFARKRYPKRFG
;
A
#
# COMPACT_ATOMS: atom_id res chain seq x y z
N MET A 1 12.83 7.37 -18.74
CA MET A 1 11.43 7.41 -18.28
C MET A 1 11.37 6.79 -16.90
N GLN A 2 11.01 7.54 -15.85
CA GLN A 2 10.86 6.96 -14.51
C GLN A 2 9.69 5.96 -14.50
N PRO A 3 9.80 4.82 -13.80
CA PRO A 3 8.72 3.84 -13.72
C PRO A 3 7.44 4.52 -13.20
N ARG A 4 6.36 4.37 -13.98
CA ARG A 4 5.04 4.93 -13.69
C ARG A 4 4.58 4.46 -12.31
N SER A 5 4.48 5.36 -11.33
CA SER A 5 4.10 4.97 -9.98
C SER A 5 2.59 4.75 -9.89
N HIS A 6 2.17 3.52 -9.62
CA HIS A 6 0.76 3.15 -9.38
C HIS A 6 0.07 4.05 -8.34
N PHE A 7 0.84 4.62 -7.42
CA PHE A 7 0.41 5.62 -6.45
C PHE A 7 -0.37 6.80 -7.06
N ALA A 8 0.00 7.22 -8.27
CA ALA A 8 -0.60 8.37 -8.93
C ALA A 8 -2.08 8.12 -9.30
N TYR A 9 -2.38 6.92 -9.78
CA TYR A 9 -3.74 6.49 -10.08
C TYR A 9 -4.56 6.26 -8.80
N VAL A 10 -3.93 5.82 -7.71
CA VAL A 10 -4.59 5.73 -6.41
C VAL A 10 -5.04 7.10 -5.93
N LEU A 11 -4.19 8.14 -6.03
CA LEU A 11 -4.59 9.50 -5.67
C LEU A 11 -5.73 10.02 -6.57
N ALA A 12 -5.70 9.73 -7.87
CA ALA A 12 -6.77 10.11 -8.78
C ALA A 12 -8.11 9.43 -8.42
N ILE A 13 -8.09 8.12 -8.14
CA ILE A 13 -9.28 7.37 -7.70
C ILE A 13 -9.79 7.91 -6.37
N LEU A 14 -8.90 8.13 -5.41
CA LEU A 14 -9.26 8.67 -4.10
C LEU A 14 -9.89 10.06 -4.24
N PHE A 15 -9.30 10.93 -5.06
CA PHE A 15 -9.86 12.25 -5.33
C PHE A 15 -11.23 12.15 -6.00
N ALA A 16 -11.41 11.27 -6.99
CA ALA A 16 -12.71 11.04 -7.62
C ALA A 16 -13.75 10.57 -6.61
N CYS A 17 -13.42 9.61 -5.73
CA CYS A 17 -14.30 9.17 -4.65
C CYS A 17 -14.67 10.32 -3.69
N LEU A 18 -13.68 11.11 -3.25
CA LEU A 18 -13.91 12.28 -2.40
C LEU A 18 -14.80 13.32 -3.10
N PHE A 19 -14.57 13.56 -4.39
CA PHE A 19 -15.38 14.45 -5.20
C PHE A 19 -16.83 13.97 -5.22
N PHE A 20 -17.09 12.71 -5.61
CA PHE A 20 -18.46 12.18 -5.63
C PHE A 20 -19.15 12.26 -4.27
N VAL A 21 -18.45 11.91 -3.19
CA VAL A 21 -19.02 11.94 -1.84
C VAL A 21 -19.31 13.36 -1.37
N LEU A 22 -18.34 14.27 -1.45
CA LEU A 22 -18.46 15.62 -0.89
C LEU A 22 -19.31 16.54 -1.77
N TYR A 23 -19.08 16.48 -3.08
CA TYR A 23 -19.85 17.25 -4.06
C TYR A 23 -21.31 16.75 -4.13
N GLY A 24 -21.51 15.43 -4.15
CA GLY A 24 -22.84 14.83 -4.07
C GLY A 24 -23.57 15.16 -2.78
N ALA A 25 -22.89 15.03 -1.62
CA ALA A 25 -23.49 15.33 -0.33
C ALA A 25 -23.89 16.82 -0.19
N SER A 26 -23.09 17.76 -0.71
CA SER A 26 -23.44 19.19 -0.66
C SER A 26 -24.67 19.52 -1.51
N SER A 27 -24.79 18.93 -2.71
CA SER A 27 -25.98 19.09 -3.54
C SER A 27 -27.22 18.48 -2.87
N TRP A 28 -27.11 17.23 -2.40
CA TRP A 28 -28.21 16.52 -1.72
C TRP A 28 -28.67 17.23 -0.45
N LEU A 29 -27.73 17.74 0.36
CA LEU A 29 -28.06 18.43 1.60
C LEU A 29 -28.84 19.74 1.33
N ASN A 30 -28.50 20.47 0.27
CA ASN A 30 -29.23 21.67 -0.12
C ASN A 30 -30.67 21.37 -0.56
N ASP A 31 -30.89 20.27 -1.31
CA ASP A 31 -32.24 19.82 -1.66
C ASP A 31 -33.07 19.49 -0.40
N VAL A 32 -32.49 18.75 0.54
CA VAL A 32 -33.16 18.37 1.81
C VAL A 32 -33.46 19.59 2.68
N LEU A 33 -32.56 20.56 2.75
CA LEU A 33 -32.72 21.74 3.59
C LEU A 33 -33.69 22.79 3.00
N SER A 34 -34.07 22.66 1.72
CA SER A 34 -35.04 23.55 1.06
C SER A 34 -34.79 25.04 1.30
N ARG A 35 -33.51 25.45 1.28
CA ARG A 35 -33.10 26.82 1.61
C ARG A 35 -33.38 27.79 0.46
N ALA A 36 -33.52 29.06 0.81
CA ALA A 36 -33.58 30.13 -0.18
C ALA A 36 -32.28 30.13 -1.01
N THR A 37 -32.45 30.04 -2.33
CA THR A 37 -31.34 30.10 -3.29
C THR A 37 -31.27 31.49 -3.91
N PHE A 38 -30.07 31.89 -4.32
CA PHE A 38 -29.88 33.13 -5.10
C PHE A 38 -29.24 32.81 -6.45
N ALA A 39 -29.31 33.75 -7.40
CA ALA A 39 -28.63 33.63 -8.68
C ALA A 39 -27.71 34.86 -8.85
N PRO A 40 -26.39 34.68 -8.98
CA PRO A 40 -25.45 35.78 -9.22
C PRO A 40 -25.47 36.19 -10.70
N THR A 41 -26.65 36.45 -11.25
CA THR A 41 -26.85 36.76 -12.68
C THR A 41 -26.44 38.18 -13.01
N LEU A 42 -25.72 38.34 -14.13
CA LEU A 42 -25.55 39.64 -14.76
C LEU A 42 -26.62 39.85 -15.84
N PRO A 43 -27.13 41.08 -16.07
CA PRO A 43 -28.26 41.33 -16.98
C PRO A 43 -28.06 40.85 -18.42
N PHE A 44 -26.82 40.83 -18.92
CA PHE A 44 -26.53 40.40 -20.28
C PHE A 44 -26.56 38.87 -20.44
N GLU A 45 -26.37 38.10 -19.36
CA GLU A 45 -26.24 36.65 -19.43
C GLU A 45 -27.52 35.96 -19.93
N ALA A 46 -28.68 36.55 -19.64
CA ALA A 46 -29.98 36.08 -20.13
C ALA A 46 -30.09 36.09 -21.66
N HIS A 47 -29.27 36.89 -22.35
CA HIS A 47 -29.28 37.01 -23.81
C HIS A 47 -28.16 36.20 -24.48
N PHE A 48 -27.30 35.53 -23.70
CA PHE A 48 -26.20 34.76 -24.25
C PHE A 48 -26.71 33.41 -24.78
N PRO A 49 -26.55 33.12 -26.08
CA PRO A 49 -27.06 31.87 -26.66
C PRO A 49 -26.28 30.67 -26.13
N ILE A 50 -27.00 29.54 -25.99
CA ILE A 50 -26.36 28.27 -25.63
C ILE A 50 -25.61 27.70 -26.84
N TYR A 51 -24.42 27.15 -26.60
CA TYR A 51 -23.60 26.49 -27.61
C TYR A 51 -23.27 25.05 -27.18
N PRO A 52 -24.14 24.08 -27.49
CA PRO A 52 -24.04 22.70 -27.00
C PRO A 52 -22.72 21.98 -27.33
N GLN A 53 -22.06 22.33 -28.43
CA GLN A 53 -20.78 21.75 -28.85
C GLN A 53 -19.65 21.96 -27.82
N TRP A 54 -19.74 22.99 -26.98
CA TRP A 54 -18.76 23.24 -25.92
C TRP A 54 -18.86 22.24 -24.77
N SER A 55 -19.90 21.41 -24.71
CA SER A 55 -20.02 20.31 -23.74
C SER A 55 -18.84 19.34 -23.83
N LEU A 56 -18.27 19.13 -25.03
CA LEU A 56 -17.07 18.29 -25.18
C LEU A 56 -15.83 18.93 -24.54
N VAL A 57 -15.67 20.25 -24.65
CA VAL A 57 -14.56 20.97 -24.00
C VAL A 57 -14.74 20.95 -22.48
N TYR A 58 -15.96 21.14 -21.99
CA TYR A 58 -16.31 20.97 -20.57
C TYR A 58 -15.95 19.57 -20.06
N LEU A 59 -16.44 18.52 -20.74
CA LEU A 59 -16.19 17.12 -20.34
C LEU A 59 -14.74 16.66 -20.56
N SER A 60 -13.92 17.45 -21.26
CA SER A 60 -12.50 17.13 -21.46
C SER A 60 -11.66 17.27 -20.19
N LEU A 61 -12.08 18.11 -19.22
CA LEU A 61 -11.26 18.43 -18.05
C LEU A 61 -10.91 17.19 -17.19
N PRO A 62 -11.86 16.31 -16.78
CA PRO A 62 -11.51 15.10 -16.04
C PRO A 62 -10.48 14.21 -16.76
N LEU A 63 -10.59 14.10 -18.08
CA LEU A 63 -9.64 13.33 -18.89
C LEU A 63 -8.27 14.02 -18.95
N ALA A 64 -8.24 15.34 -19.15
CA ALA A 64 -7.01 16.12 -19.12
C ALA A 64 -6.30 16.02 -17.77
N MET A 65 -7.05 16.06 -16.67
CA MET A 65 -6.52 15.86 -15.32
C MET A 65 -5.96 14.44 -15.14
N LEU A 66 -6.67 13.41 -15.59
CA LEU A 66 -6.17 12.02 -15.53
C LEU A 66 -4.87 11.85 -16.35
N MET A 67 -4.79 12.49 -17.52
CA MET A 67 -3.57 12.47 -18.34
C MET A 67 -2.42 13.25 -17.68
N ALA A 68 -2.71 14.40 -17.07
CA ALA A 68 -1.74 15.26 -16.40
C ALA A 68 -0.96 14.54 -15.30
N VAL A 69 -1.59 13.57 -14.62
CA VAL A 69 -0.94 12.72 -13.62
C VAL A 69 0.36 12.08 -14.17
N ASN A 70 0.39 11.71 -15.45
CA ASN A 70 1.55 11.06 -16.08
C ASN A 70 2.75 11.98 -16.32
N TRP A 71 2.57 13.30 -16.24
CA TRP A 71 3.62 14.30 -16.46
C TRP A 71 4.14 14.91 -15.16
N LEU A 72 3.47 14.65 -14.04
CA LEU A 72 3.89 15.11 -12.72
C LEU A 72 4.78 14.07 -12.06
N ASP A 73 5.91 14.52 -11.48
CA ASP A 73 6.61 13.70 -10.50
C ASP A 73 5.73 13.52 -9.26
N TRP A 74 6.06 12.53 -8.44
CA TRP A 74 5.22 12.16 -7.30
C TRP A 74 5.04 13.30 -6.29
N ARG A 75 6.04 14.19 -6.12
CA ARG A 75 5.94 15.33 -5.18
C ARG A 75 4.92 16.33 -5.68
N ALA A 76 4.96 16.63 -6.98
CA ALA A 76 3.99 17.48 -7.63
C ALA A 76 2.59 16.84 -7.67
N GLN A 77 2.48 15.52 -7.86
CA GLN A 77 1.21 14.80 -7.76
C GLN A 77 0.59 14.94 -6.37
N TRP A 78 1.38 14.78 -5.30
CA TRP A 78 0.89 14.95 -3.92
C TRP A 78 0.44 16.39 -3.65
N ARG A 79 1.27 17.38 -4.02
CA ARG A 79 0.93 18.81 -3.91
C ARG A 79 -0.35 19.15 -4.65
N TRP A 80 -0.51 18.61 -5.85
CA TRP A 80 -1.72 18.81 -6.66
C TRP A 80 -2.94 18.15 -6.02
N PHE A 81 -2.82 16.91 -5.55
CA PHE A 81 -3.88 16.21 -4.83
C PHE A 81 -4.36 16.99 -3.59
N VAL A 82 -3.43 17.47 -2.75
CA VAL A 82 -3.76 18.28 -1.56
C VAL A 82 -4.46 19.59 -1.96
N LEU A 83 -3.98 20.26 -3.01
CA LEU A 83 -4.60 21.48 -3.53
C LEU A 83 -6.04 21.24 -3.98
N LEU A 84 -6.27 20.22 -4.81
CA LEU A 84 -7.60 19.89 -5.31
C LEU A 84 -8.56 19.50 -4.18
N CYS A 85 -8.09 18.72 -3.20
CA CYS A 85 -8.88 18.34 -2.02
C CYS A 85 -9.23 19.56 -1.16
N GLY A 86 -8.27 20.45 -0.92
CA GLY A 86 -8.50 21.69 -0.18
C GLY A 86 -9.53 22.59 -0.85
N GLN A 87 -9.46 22.73 -2.18
CA GLN A 87 -10.43 23.48 -2.96
C GLN A 87 -11.82 22.86 -2.91
N LEU A 88 -11.92 21.53 -3.09
CA LEU A 88 -13.18 20.80 -3.02
C LEU A 88 -13.84 20.97 -1.65
N LEU A 89 -13.11 20.69 -0.56
CA LEU A 89 -13.63 20.77 0.81
C LEU A 89 -14.14 22.17 1.14
N THR A 90 -13.36 23.19 0.82
CA THR A 90 -13.70 24.57 1.13
C THR A 90 -14.83 25.10 0.23
N ALA A 91 -14.87 24.71 -1.05
CA ALA A 91 -15.99 25.03 -1.93
C ALA A 91 -17.29 24.35 -1.48
N CYS A 92 -17.25 23.10 -1.02
CA CYS A 92 -18.44 22.43 -0.48
C CYS A 92 -19.04 23.19 0.72
N VAL A 93 -18.20 23.79 1.57
CA VAL A 93 -18.68 24.67 2.66
C VAL A 93 -19.40 25.89 2.08
N VAL A 94 -18.86 26.50 1.02
CA VAL A 94 -19.50 27.64 0.34
C VAL A 94 -20.82 27.21 -0.31
N PHE A 95 -20.88 26.07 -1.00
CA PHE A 95 -22.11 25.57 -1.64
C PHE A 95 -23.25 25.35 -0.64
N ILE A 96 -22.93 24.88 0.56
CA ILE A 96 -23.93 24.66 1.63
C ILE A 96 -24.35 26.00 2.28
N ALA A 97 -23.43 26.95 2.40
CA ALA A 97 -23.70 28.26 2.98
C ALA A 97 -24.48 29.18 2.00
N PHE A 98 -24.19 29.06 0.71
CA PHE A 98 -24.63 29.95 -0.36
C PHE A 98 -25.14 29.13 -1.55
N PRO A 99 -26.29 28.45 -1.45
CA PRO A 99 -26.81 27.63 -2.52
C PRO A 99 -27.29 28.50 -3.70
N VAL A 100 -26.73 28.24 -4.88
CA VAL A 100 -27.01 29.02 -6.09
C VAL A 100 -28.03 28.30 -7.00
N HIS A 101 -28.77 29.04 -7.81
CA HIS A 101 -29.53 28.47 -8.94
C HIS A 101 -29.15 29.20 -10.23
N LEU A 102 -29.30 28.48 -11.36
CA LEU A 102 -29.08 29.05 -12.69
C LEU A 102 -30.34 29.77 -13.17
N SER A 103 -30.17 30.91 -13.82
CA SER A 103 -31.27 31.69 -14.42
C SER A 103 -31.31 31.62 -15.95
N PHE A 104 -30.60 30.66 -16.55
CA PHE A 104 -30.60 30.46 -17.99
C PHE A 104 -31.89 29.76 -18.46
N ALA A 105 -32.32 30.07 -19.68
CA ALA A 105 -33.46 29.40 -20.30
C ALA A 105 -33.11 27.95 -20.70
N VAL A 106 -34.09 27.06 -20.66
CA VAL A 106 -33.91 25.67 -21.10
C VAL A 106 -33.77 25.63 -22.62
N ALA A 107 -32.76 24.92 -23.12
CA ALA A 107 -32.54 24.77 -24.55
C ALA A 107 -33.60 23.84 -25.19
N THR A 108 -34.41 24.39 -26.09
CA THR A 108 -35.46 23.65 -26.82
C THR A 108 -34.98 23.09 -28.15
N ASP A 109 -34.04 23.77 -28.82
CA ASP A 109 -33.68 23.51 -30.23
C ASP A 109 -32.28 22.90 -30.38
N VAL A 110 -32.02 21.80 -29.66
CA VAL A 110 -30.73 21.08 -29.70
C VAL A 110 -30.95 19.68 -30.24
N GLY A 111 -30.27 19.34 -31.34
CA GLY A 111 -30.34 18.00 -31.92
C GLY A 111 -29.83 16.90 -30.97
N ASP A 112 -30.38 15.69 -31.11
CA ASP A 112 -30.22 14.58 -30.15
C ASP A 112 -28.75 14.29 -29.75
N PHE A 113 -27.85 14.31 -30.73
CA PHE A 113 -26.41 14.07 -30.47
C PHE A 113 -25.83 15.07 -29.47
N TRP A 114 -26.11 16.36 -29.67
CA TRP A 114 -25.59 17.41 -28.79
C TRP A 114 -26.35 17.49 -27.47
N ARG A 115 -27.63 17.12 -27.48
CA ARG A 115 -28.45 17.04 -26.27
C ARG A 115 -27.90 16.01 -25.30
N PHE A 116 -27.50 14.83 -25.79
CA PHE A 116 -26.84 13.81 -24.95
C PHE A 116 -25.62 14.35 -24.20
N TRP A 117 -24.71 15.03 -24.90
CA TRP A 117 -23.49 15.58 -24.28
C TRP A 117 -23.77 16.72 -23.31
N LEU A 118 -24.76 17.56 -23.64
CA LEU A 118 -25.20 18.65 -22.78
C LEU A 118 -25.82 18.13 -21.49
N ASP A 119 -26.74 17.17 -21.59
CA ASP A 119 -27.39 16.53 -20.44
C ASP A 119 -26.38 15.82 -19.55
N LEU A 120 -25.36 15.18 -20.13
CA LEU A 120 -24.27 14.57 -19.38
C LEU A 120 -23.45 15.62 -18.61
N ALA A 121 -23.12 16.75 -19.23
CA ALA A 121 -22.39 17.84 -18.59
C ALA A 121 -23.20 18.48 -17.45
N HIS A 122 -24.49 18.77 -17.66
CA HIS A 122 -25.37 19.32 -16.62
C HIS A 122 -25.61 18.33 -15.48
N SER A 123 -25.75 17.04 -15.77
CA SER A 123 -25.88 15.99 -14.74
C SER A 123 -24.64 15.91 -13.85
N ALA A 124 -23.44 16.07 -14.44
CA ALA A 124 -22.19 16.07 -13.69
C ALA A 124 -22.02 17.32 -12.80
N GLY A 125 -22.60 18.46 -13.19
CA GLY A 125 -22.54 19.71 -12.45
C GLY A 125 -23.33 19.72 -11.14
N MET A 126 -24.33 18.82 -10.99
CA MET A 126 -25.23 18.75 -9.83
C MET A 126 -25.92 20.09 -9.49
N LYS A 127 -26.94 20.06 -8.63
CA LYS A 127 -27.70 21.26 -8.27
C LYS A 127 -27.01 22.02 -7.15
N HIS A 128 -27.14 23.34 -7.15
CA HIS A 128 -26.66 24.26 -6.11
C HIS A 128 -25.15 24.44 -5.97
N ASN A 129 -24.34 23.56 -6.55
CA ASN A 129 -22.88 23.59 -6.46
C ASN A 129 -22.21 24.46 -7.54
N TYR A 130 -22.65 25.71 -7.68
CA TYR A 130 -22.20 26.60 -8.75
C TYR A 130 -21.08 27.56 -8.33
N LEU A 131 -21.21 28.24 -7.19
CA LEU A 131 -20.30 29.30 -6.74
C LEU A 131 -19.42 28.85 -5.57
N PRO A 132 -18.08 28.82 -5.68
CA PRO A 132 -17.26 29.07 -6.87
C PRO A 132 -17.23 27.88 -7.85
N SER A 133 -16.99 28.13 -9.13
CA SER A 133 -16.86 27.06 -10.12
C SER A 133 -15.60 26.23 -9.86
N LEU A 134 -15.77 25.02 -9.33
CA LEU A 134 -14.67 24.06 -9.14
C LEU A 134 -14.06 23.61 -10.48
N HIS A 135 -14.86 23.57 -11.54
CA HIS A 135 -14.38 23.22 -12.88
C HIS A 135 -13.31 24.22 -13.36
N CYS A 136 -13.57 25.51 -13.20
CA CYS A 136 -12.60 26.58 -13.46
C CYS A 136 -11.43 26.54 -12.47
N ALA A 137 -11.69 26.33 -11.18
CA ALA A 137 -10.64 26.29 -10.18
C ALA A 137 -9.63 25.15 -10.45
N PHE A 138 -10.10 23.97 -10.84
CA PHE A 138 -9.27 22.80 -11.11
C PHE A 138 -8.44 22.97 -12.38
N VAL A 139 -8.99 23.50 -13.48
CA VAL A 139 -8.20 23.73 -14.70
C VAL A 139 -7.09 24.75 -14.47
N VAL A 140 -7.38 25.86 -13.77
CA VAL A 140 -6.38 26.88 -13.41
C VAL A 140 -5.30 26.29 -12.49
N SER A 141 -5.71 25.52 -11.47
CA SER A 141 -4.77 24.86 -10.55
C SER A 141 -3.86 23.85 -11.26
N THR A 142 -4.40 23.17 -12.28
CA THR A 142 -3.63 22.27 -13.15
C THR A 142 -2.60 23.06 -13.95
N VAL A 143 -2.94 24.20 -14.55
CA VAL A 143 -1.93 25.02 -15.25
C VAL A 143 -0.85 25.53 -14.28
N LEU A 144 -1.24 25.97 -13.08
CA LEU A 144 -0.32 26.50 -12.08
C LEU A 144 0.69 25.46 -11.57
N ILE A 145 0.30 24.19 -11.41
CA ILE A 145 1.25 23.15 -10.96
C ILE A 145 2.34 22.86 -12.00
N PHE A 146 2.05 23.06 -13.29
CA PHE A 146 3.01 22.85 -14.38
C PHE A 146 3.90 24.06 -14.68
N ARG A 147 3.63 25.25 -14.12
CA ARG A 147 4.28 26.52 -14.50
C ARG A 147 5.81 26.50 -14.51
N HIS A 148 6.44 25.69 -13.66
CA HIS A 148 7.91 25.62 -13.54
C HIS A 148 8.52 24.41 -14.25
N LYS A 149 7.70 23.59 -14.91
CA LYS A 149 8.12 22.30 -15.49
C LYS A 149 8.04 22.25 -17.00
N ILE A 150 7.34 23.19 -17.62
CA ILE A 150 7.10 23.22 -19.06
C ILE A 150 7.58 24.53 -19.66
N ASN A 151 7.97 24.49 -20.94
CA ASN A 151 8.41 25.67 -21.66
C ASN A 151 7.28 26.70 -21.84
N LEU A 152 7.63 27.94 -22.19
CA LEU A 152 6.68 29.05 -22.32
C LEU A 152 5.52 28.73 -23.26
N LEU A 153 5.78 28.08 -24.40
CA LEU A 153 4.75 27.69 -25.36
C LEU A 153 3.71 26.76 -24.74
N ALA A 154 4.15 25.73 -24.00
CA ALA A 154 3.26 24.82 -23.31
C ALA A 154 2.48 25.51 -22.18
N GLN A 155 3.06 26.53 -21.52
CA GLN A 155 2.31 27.36 -20.56
C GLN A 155 1.22 28.17 -21.23
N ILE A 156 1.52 28.79 -22.38
CA ILE A 156 0.53 29.52 -23.18
C ILE A 156 -0.61 28.58 -23.59
N ILE A 157 -0.29 27.39 -24.12
CA ILE A 157 -1.29 26.37 -24.47
C ILE A 157 -2.13 25.99 -23.24
N GLY A 158 -1.51 25.79 -22.08
CA GLY A 158 -2.21 25.50 -20.84
C GLY A 158 -3.19 26.59 -20.43
N TRP A 159 -2.78 27.86 -20.49
CA TRP A 159 -3.66 29.00 -20.18
C TRP A 159 -4.78 29.18 -21.21
N LEU A 160 -4.50 28.97 -22.50
CA LEU A 160 -5.54 28.94 -23.53
C LEU A 160 -6.56 27.84 -23.27
N TYR A 161 -6.11 26.65 -22.88
CA TYR A 161 -7.00 25.56 -22.48
C TYR A 161 -7.83 25.92 -21.25
N ALA A 162 -7.25 26.53 -20.22
CA ALA A 162 -7.99 26.99 -19.04
C ALA A 162 -9.06 28.04 -19.39
N LEU A 163 -8.77 28.96 -20.32
CA LEU A 163 -9.74 29.91 -20.84
C LEU A 163 -10.86 29.21 -21.63
N MET A 164 -10.52 28.24 -22.49
CA MET A 164 -11.52 27.46 -23.24
C MET A 164 -12.45 26.66 -22.33
N VAL A 165 -11.92 26.02 -21.28
CA VAL A 165 -12.71 25.30 -20.28
C VAL A 165 -13.58 26.25 -19.45
N SER A 166 -13.06 27.44 -19.12
CA SER A 166 -13.85 28.43 -18.40
C SER A 166 -14.97 28.97 -19.28
N PHE A 167 -14.68 29.29 -20.54
CA PHE A 167 -15.67 29.72 -21.51
C PHE A 167 -16.71 28.62 -21.78
N SER A 168 -16.30 27.35 -21.85
CA SER A 168 -17.24 26.26 -22.07
C SER A 168 -18.29 26.17 -20.96
N THR A 169 -17.92 26.42 -19.71
CA THR A 169 -18.87 26.42 -18.58
C THR A 169 -19.97 27.47 -18.73
N PHE A 170 -19.63 28.64 -19.26
CA PHE A 170 -20.59 29.70 -19.58
C PHE A 170 -21.40 29.38 -20.82
N ALA A 171 -20.74 28.91 -21.88
CA ALA A 171 -21.35 28.66 -23.19
C ALA A 171 -22.40 27.54 -23.18
N ILE A 172 -22.29 26.58 -22.26
CA ILE A 172 -23.30 25.53 -22.05
C ILE A 172 -24.30 25.89 -20.94
N HIS A 173 -24.27 27.13 -20.44
CA HIS A 173 -25.13 27.60 -19.34
C HIS A 173 -24.98 26.77 -18.05
N ALA A 174 -23.81 26.20 -17.77
CA ALA A 174 -23.56 25.45 -16.55
C ALA A 174 -23.21 26.35 -15.35
N HIS A 175 -22.73 27.58 -15.60
CA HIS A 175 -22.31 28.53 -14.58
C HIS A 175 -22.56 29.98 -15.04
N HIS A 176 -22.83 30.87 -14.08
CA HIS A 176 -22.84 32.32 -14.30
C HIS A 176 -21.41 32.87 -14.38
N LEU A 177 -21.21 34.08 -14.92
CA LEU A 177 -19.87 34.64 -15.07
C LEU A 177 -19.18 34.87 -13.71
N ILE A 178 -19.95 35.24 -12.69
CA ILE A 178 -19.44 35.41 -11.32
C ILE A 178 -18.88 34.10 -10.76
N ASP A 179 -19.52 32.96 -11.06
CA ASP A 179 -19.06 31.64 -10.61
C ASP A 179 -17.68 31.29 -11.19
N ILE A 180 -17.46 31.67 -12.45
CA ILE A 180 -16.21 31.45 -13.19
C ILE A 180 -15.10 32.32 -12.59
N VAL A 181 -15.35 33.62 -12.42
CA VAL A 181 -14.38 34.55 -11.82
C VAL A 181 -14.03 34.11 -10.40
N ALA A 182 -15.04 33.74 -9.61
CA ALA A 182 -14.83 33.20 -8.27
C ALA A 182 -14.01 31.91 -8.29
N GLY A 183 -14.23 31.02 -9.26
CA GLY A 183 -13.42 29.80 -9.45
C GLY A 183 -11.94 30.09 -9.72
N TRP A 184 -11.64 31.08 -10.55
CA TRP A 184 -10.26 31.53 -10.79
C TRP A 184 -9.62 32.10 -9.53
N LEU A 185 -10.31 33.01 -8.84
CA LEU A 185 -9.85 33.57 -7.58
C LEU A 185 -9.63 32.47 -6.52
N TRP A 186 -10.51 31.47 -6.48
CA TRP A 186 -10.40 30.31 -5.60
C TRP A 186 -9.10 29.53 -5.86
N ALA A 187 -8.74 29.35 -7.14
CA ALA A 187 -7.50 28.69 -7.51
C ALA A 187 -6.27 29.41 -6.95
N PHE A 188 -6.19 30.74 -7.15
CA PHE A 188 -5.06 31.54 -6.69
C PHE A 188 -4.99 31.65 -5.16
N LEU A 189 -6.14 31.86 -4.50
CA LEU A 189 -6.23 32.02 -3.06
C LEU A 189 -5.71 30.77 -2.32
N TRP A 190 -6.07 29.58 -2.82
CA TRP A 190 -5.71 28.32 -2.18
C TRP A 190 -4.35 27.77 -2.64
N PHE A 191 -3.77 28.29 -3.73
CA PHE A 191 -2.53 27.74 -4.28
C PHE A 191 -1.40 27.70 -3.25
N TYR A 192 -0.96 28.86 -2.75
CA TYR A 192 0.20 28.92 -1.84
C TYR A 192 -0.03 28.24 -0.47
N PRO A 193 -1.17 28.44 0.22
CA PRO A 193 -1.42 27.77 1.49
C PRO A 193 -1.40 26.24 1.36
N MET A 194 -2.00 25.70 0.29
CA MET A 194 -2.05 24.25 0.08
C MET A 194 -0.70 23.67 -0.34
N GLN A 195 0.14 24.43 -1.07
CA GLN A 195 1.53 24.00 -1.33
C GLN A 195 2.33 23.85 -0.04
N LYS A 196 2.19 24.80 0.91
CA LYS A 196 2.86 24.72 2.21
C LYS A 196 2.36 23.52 3.04
N LEU A 197 1.05 23.26 3.03
CA LEU A 197 0.48 22.09 3.70
C LEU A 197 0.94 20.77 3.06
N ALA A 198 1.04 20.74 1.73
CA ALA A 198 1.56 19.60 1.00
C ALA A 198 3.04 19.32 1.37
N ASP A 199 3.85 20.36 1.48
CA ASP A 199 5.25 20.23 1.91
C ASP A 199 5.37 19.68 3.34
N LEU A 200 4.51 20.12 4.25
CA LEU A 200 4.47 19.60 5.62
C LEU A 200 4.05 18.13 5.68
N SER A 201 3.13 17.72 4.80
CA SER A 201 2.63 16.34 4.73
C SER A 201 3.49 15.42 3.84
N GLN A 202 4.51 15.97 3.17
CA GLN A 202 5.32 15.25 2.18
C GLN A 202 5.99 14.00 2.77
N HIS A 203 6.54 14.09 3.98
CA HIS A 203 7.20 12.96 4.65
C HIS A 203 6.25 11.79 4.96
N ILE A 204 4.98 12.10 5.22
CA ILE A 204 3.95 11.07 5.42
C ILE A 204 3.64 10.42 4.06
N ALA A 205 3.46 11.23 3.02
CA ALA A 205 3.20 10.74 1.68
C ALA A 205 4.35 9.88 1.12
N ASP A 206 5.61 10.28 1.35
CA ASP A 206 6.82 9.53 1.01
C ASP A 206 6.77 8.10 1.59
N ARG A 207 6.45 8.02 2.88
CA ARG A 207 6.33 6.75 3.62
C ARG A 207 5.25 5.86 3.03
N HIS A 208 4.05 6.40 2.83
CA HIS A 208 2.93 5.65 2.26
C HIS A 208 3.20 5.19 0.82
N ARG A 209 3.88 6.01 0.02
CA ARG A 209 4.31 5.62 -1.33
C ARG A 209 5.28 4.44 -1.29
N LEU A 210 6.28 4.47 -0.40
CA LEU A 210 7.23 3.37 -0.26
C LEU A 210 6.53 2.07 0.14
N TRP A 211 5.63 2.11 1.11
CA TRP A 211 4.84 0.94 1.52
C TRP A 211 3.94 0.42 0.41
N PHE A 212 3.21 1.31 -0.26
CA PHE A 212 2.31 0.95 -1.35
C PHE A 212 3.06 0.28 -2.52
N ASN A 213 4.21 0.85 -2.92
CA ASN A 213 5.02 0.28 -4.00
C ASN A 213 5.55 -1.12 -3.64
N ASN A 214 6.01 -1.32 -2.41
CA ASN A 214 6.49 -2.63 -1.95
C ASN A 214 5.35 -3.64 -1.83
N HIS A 215 4.21 -3.28 -1.22
CA HIS A 215 3.02 -4.13 -1.21
C HIS A 215 2.55 -4.54 -2.60
N LEU A 216 2.61 -3.63 -3.59
CA LEU A 216 2.25 -3.97 -4.96
C LEU A 216 3.24 -4.95 -5.60
N ARG A 217 4.55 -4.78 -5.36
CA ARG A 217 5.58 -5.73 -5.79
C ARG A 217 5.32 -7.11 -5.18
N PHE A 218 5.11 -7.19 -3.86
CA PHE A 218 4.79 -8.45 -3.19
C PHE A 218 3.51 -9.08 -3.74
N SER A 219 2.45 -8.29 -3.92
CA SER A 219 1.15 -8.76 -4.43
C SER A 219 1.22 -9.38 -5.82
N ARG A 220 2.18 -8.94 -6.67
CA ARG A 220 2.44 -9.54 -7.99
C ARG A 220 3.07 -10.92 -7.90
N ARG A 221 3.88 -11.18 -6.87
CA ARG A 221 4.49 -12.49 -6.63
C ARG A 221 3.43 -13.49 -6.17
N HIS A 222 2.58 -13.11 -5.22
CA HIS A 222 1.55 -14.03 -4.71
C HIS A 222 0.34 -13.32 -4.09
N ARG A 223 -0.86 -13.87 -4.32
CA ARG A 223 -2.15 -13.34 -3.81
C ARG A 223 -2.20 -13.20 -2.28
N ARG A 224 -1.43 -14.03 -1.55
CA ARG A 224 -1.32 -13.96 -0.07
C ARG A 224 -0.84 -12.58 0.41
N TYR A 225 0.08 -11.97 -0.33
CA TYR A 225 0.65 -10.68 0.03
C TYR A 225 -0.32 -9.53 -0.23
N ALA A 226 -1.20 -9.66 -1.23
CA ALA A 226 -2.30 -8.72 -1.43
C ALA A 226 -3.27 -8.74 -0.23
N LEU A 227 -3.61 -9.93 0.27
CA LEU A 227 -4.46 -10.06 1.46
C LEU A 227 -3.81 -9.44 2.71
N ILE A 228 -2.52 -9.70 2.93
CA ILE A 228 -1.77 -9.08 4.05
C ILE A 228 -1.79 -7.55 3.93
N ALA A 229 -1.52 -7.02 2.75
CA ALA A 229 -1.58 -5.58 2.51
C ALA A 229 -2.96 -4.99 2.87
N VAL A 230 -4.05 -5.63 2.43
CA VAL A 230 -5.42 -5.21 2.76
C VAL A 230 -5.66 -5.22 4.27
N ILE A 231 -5.25 -6.29 4.97
CA ILE A 231 -5.39 -6.40 6.44
C ILE A 231 -4.63 -5.28 7.14
N LEU A 232 -3.40 -4.99 6.72
CA LEU A 232 -2.58 -3.94 7.30
C LEU A 232 -3.21 -2.55 7.09
N TYR A 233 -3.71 -2.27 5.88
CA TYR A 233 -4.42 -1.01 5.60
C TYR A 233 -5.74 -0.89 6.37
N ALA A 234 -6.49 -1.98 6.54
CA ALA A 234 -7.68 -1.98 7.39
C ALA A 234 -7.33 -1.70 8.86
N GLN A 235 -6.22 -2.24 9.37
CA GLN A 235 -5.75 -1.93 10.71
C GLN A 235 -5.39 -0.46 10.90
N TYR A 236 -4.93 0.21 9.85
CA TYR A 236 -4.59 1.64 9.91
C TYR A 236 -5.79 2.51 10.30
N LEU A 237 -7.01 2.11 9.90
CA LEU A 237 -8.25 2.81 10.24
C LEU A 237 -8.63 2.66 11.73
N VAL A 238 -8.22 1.57 12.37
CA VAL A 238 -8.62 1.24 13.75
C VAL A 238 -7.52 1.60 14.76
N ALA A 239 -6.26 1.33 14.41
CA ALA A 239 -5.10 1.48 15.30
C ALA A 239 -3.89 2.00 14.50
N PRO A 240 -3.85 3.29 14.15
CA PRO A 240 -2.86 3.84 13.21
C PRO A 240 -1.42 3.69 13.69
N GLN A 241 -1.15 3.84 15.00
CA GLN A 241 0.20 3.69 15.53
C GLN A 241 0.72 2.25 15.37
N ARG A 242 -0.09 1.25 15.75
CA ARG A 242 0.21 -0.16 15.56
C ARG A 242 0.35 -0.51 14.07
N ALA A 243 -0.57 -0.04 13.25
CA ALA A 243 -0.56 -0.32 11.82
C ALA A 243 0.69 0.24 11.12
N ARG A 244 1.14 1.44 11.49
CA ARG A 244 2.41 2.01 10.97
C ARG A 244 3.59 1.07 11.26
N LEU A 245 3.72 0.62 12.51
CA LEU A 245 4.78 -0.29 12.91
C LEU A 245 4.71 -1.63 12.14
N LEU A 246 3.51 -2.21 12.03
CA LEU A 246 3.29 -3.45 11.27
C LEU A 246 3.62 -3.26 9.78
N MET A 247 3.19 -2.16 9.17
CA MET A 247 3.48 -1.85 7.76
C MET A 247 4.97 -1.64 7.52
N SER A 248 5.64 -0.85 8.37
CA SER A 248 7.08 -0.60 8.25
C SER A 248 7.89 -1.89 8.41
N GLY A 249 7.54 -2.70 9.41
CA GLY A 249 8.21 -3.97 9.66
C GLY A 249 7.99 -4.96 8.53
N TYR A 250 6.74 -5.14 8.10
CA TYR A 250 6.41 -6.04 7.00
C TYR A 250 7.07 -5.61 5.68
N CYS A 251 7.00 -4.32 5.31
CA CYS A 251 7.63 -3.83 4.08
C CYS A 251 9.15 -3.97 4.10
N PHE A 252 9.82 -3.68 5.22
CA PHE A 252 11.26 -3.83 5.32
C PHE A 252 11.68 -5.30 5.30
N LEU A 253 11.10 -6.13 6.19
CA LEU A 253 11.48 -7.53 6.34
C LEU A 253 11.15 -8.34 5.09
N GLN A 254 9.99 -8.15 4.48
CA GLN A 254 9.65 -8.84 3.24
C GLN A 254 10.52 -8.38 2.06
N ALA A 255 10.88 -7.09 1.98
CA ALA A 255 11.76 -6.63 0.93
C ALA A 255 13.21 -7.15 1.09
N TYR A 256 13.65 -7.34 2.34
CA TYR A 256 14.93 -7.96 2.65
C TYR A 256 14.93 -9.46 2.28
N ASP A 257 13.89 -10.17 2.71
CA ASP A 257 13.61 -11.57 2.39
C ASP A 257 13.57 -11.80 0.86
N ASP A 258 12.86 -10.97 0.11
CA ASP A 258 12.82 -11.05 -1.36
C ASP A 258 14.21 -10.94 -2.02
N ILE A 259 15.16 -10.20 -1.41
CA ILE A 259 16.53 -10.12 -1.93
C ILE A 259 17.30 -11.39 -1.56
N MET A 260 17.14 -11.89 -0.34
CA MET A 260 17.79 -13.11 0.14
C MET A 260 17.36 -14.33 -0.69
N ASP A 261 16.07 -14.42 -1.02
CA ASP A 261 15.48 -15.48 -1.85
C ASP A 261 15.76 -15.32 -3.35
N GLY A 262 16.27 -14.16 -3.78
CA GLY A 262 16.53 -13.86 -5.19
C GLY A 262 15.30 -13.40 -6.00
N ASP A 263 14.14 -13.24 -5.36
CA ASP A 263 12.92 -12.68 -5.96
C ASP A 263 13.04 -11.20 -6.33
N ARG A 264 13.98 -10.49 -5.70
CA ARG A 264 14.32 -9.10 -6.01
C ARG A 264 15.79 -9.01 -6.42
N PRO A 265 16.09 -8.90 -7.73
CA PRO A 265 17.47 -8.89 -8.20
C PRO A 265 18.21 -7.63 -7.74
N LEU A 266 19.45 -7.83 -7.33
CA LEU A 266 20.44 -6.78 -7.16
C LEU A 266 21.38 -6.76 -8.37
N SER A 267 21.98 -5.60 -8.63
CA SER A 267 22.89 -5.45 -9.75
C SER A 267 24.24 -6.12 -9.44
N GLY A 268 24.41 -7.42 -9.76
CA GLY A 268 25.66 -8.17 -9.58
C GLY A 268 25.60 -9.25 -8.49
N SER A 269 26.74 -9.77 -8.02
CA SER A 269 26.86 -10.86 -7.02
C SER A 269 26.64 -10.41 -5.57
N LEU A 270 25.72 -9.47 -5.33
CA LEU A 270 25.70 -8.57 -4.16
C LEU A 270 24.73 -8.94 -3.03
N ASN A 271 24.04 -10.09 -3.06
CA ASN A 271 22.98 -10.37 -2.08
C ASN A 271 23.51 -10.39 -0.63
N THR A 272 24.60 -11.09 -0.37
CA THR A 272 25.19 -11.18 0.97
C THR A 272 25.92 -9.91 1.40
N GLU A 273 26.55 -9.18 0.47
CA GLU A 273 27.16 -7.87 0.75
C GLU A 273 26.11 -6.81 1.12
N CYS A 274 24.97 -6.80 0.42
CA CYS A 274 23.82 -5.95 0.77
C CYS A 274 23.30 -6.28 2.17
N ALA A 275 23.18 -7.57 2.49
CA ALA A 275 22.80 -8.02 3.83
C ALA A 275 23.74 -7.46 4.91
N ASP A 276 25.05 -7.50 4.69
CA ASP A 276 26.04 -6.97 5.63
C ASP A 276 25.92 -5.46 5.83
N VAL A 277 25.72 -4.70 4.74
CA VAL A 277 25.48 -3.26 4.83
C VAL A 277 24.23 -2.94 5.64
N LEU A 278 23.12 -3.64 5.38
CA LEU A 278 21.86 -3.39 6.09
C LEU A 278 21.93 -3.83 7.56
N ILE A 279 22.56 -4.97 7.86
CA ILE A 279 22.80 -5.42 9.24
C ILE A 279 23.66 -4.38 9.97
N HIS A 280 24.71 -3.85 9.34
CA HIS A 280 25.52 -2.78 9.90
C HIS A 280 24.72 -1.48 10.13
N CYS A 281 23.82 -1.11 9.22
CA CYS A 281 22.92 0.03 9.43
C CYS A 281 22.05 -0.15 10.69
N TRP A 282 21.52 -1.36 10.89
CA TRP A 282 20.75 -1.68 12.09
C TRP A 282 21.61 -1.67 13.35
N GLN A 283 22.84 -2.20 13.30
CA GLN A 283 23.80 -2.21 14.41
C GLN A 283 24.30 -0.82 14.81
N SER A 284 24.56 0.05 13.84
CA SER A 284 25.04 1.42 14.06
C SER A 284 23.92 2.43 14.25
N GLU A 285 22.67 2.04 13.97
CA GLU A 285 21.51 2.93 13.91
C GLU A 285 21.63 4.05 12.88
N ASN A 286 22.50 3.87 11.89
CA ASN A 286 22.76 4.81 10.82
C ASN A 286 22.45 4.17 9.47
N PHE A 287 21.40 4.66 8.81
CA PHE A 287 20.91 4.14 7.52
C PHE A 287 21.46 4.93 6.32
N THR A 288 22.56 5.65 6.51
CA THR A 288 23.23 6.38 5.42
C THR A 288 24.08 5.41 4.60
N VAL A 289 23.58 5.02 3.43
CA VAL A 289 24.29 4.08 2.53
C VAL A 289 24.92 4.86 1.37
N ARG A 290 26.22 4.65 1.12
CA ARG A 290 26.98 5.29 0.03
C ARG A 290 26.92 4.52 -1.31
N GLN A 291 26.13 3.46 -1.39
CA GLN A 291 26.06 2.61 -2.58
C GLN A 291 25.25 3.25 -3.70
N HIS A 292 25.62 2.92 -4.94
CA HIS A 292 24.96 3.41 -6.16
C HIS A 292 23.72 2.59 -6.54
N ASP A 293 23.43 1.48 -5.84
CA ASP A 293 22.24 0.66 -6.11
C ASP A 293 21.00 1.23 -5.41
N ASN A 294 20.01 1.63 -6.22
CA ASN A 294 18.75 2.22 -5.76
C ASN A 294 17.94 1.27 -4.87
N THR A 295 18.07 -0.05 -5.04
CA THR A 295 17.36 -1.04 -4.22
C THR A 295 17.89 -1.03 -2.80
N VAL A 296 19.20 -0.97 -2.60
CA VAL A 296 19.80 -0.95 -1.25
C VAL A 296 19.44 0.36 -0.54
N ALA A 297 19.49 1.50 -1.25
CA ALA A 297 19.05 2.78 -0.70
C ALA A 297 17.56 2.80 -0.32
N GLU A 298 16.69 2.17 -1.12
CA GLU A 298 15.26 2.00 -0.80
C GLU A 298 15.08 1.14 0.47
N LEU A 299 15.80 0.02 0.60
CA LEU A 299 15.75 -0.83 1.80
C LEU A 299 16.31 -0.13 3.03
N ALA A 300 17.38 0.64 2.91
CA ALA A 300 17.92 1.45 4.01
C ALA A 300 16.88 2.48 4.47
N THR A 301 16.15 3.10 3.54
CA THR A 301 15.05 4.02 3.86
C THR A 301 13.90 3.30 4.58
N LEU A 302 13.49 2.12 4.10
CA LEU A 302 12.48 1.29 4.78
C LEU A 302 12.94 0.87 6.19
N GLY A 303 14.21 0.48 6.34
CA GLY A 303 14.82 0.12 7.61
C GLY A 303 14.85 1.30 8.58
N GLN A 304 15.19 2.50 8.11
CA GLN A 304 15.16 3.72 8.92
C GLN A 304 13.74 4.05 9.39
N ILE A 305 12.75 3.94 8.51
CA ILE A 305 11.33 4.15 8.87
C ILE A 305 10.92 3.14 9.94
N PHE A 306 11.22 1.85 9.74
CA PHE A 306 10.87 0.80 10.69
C PHE A 306 11.57 0.99 12.04
N GLN A 307 12.85 1.33 12.04
CA GLN A 307 13.60 1.62 13.27
C GLN A 307 12.99 2.81 14.03
N ASN A 308 12.61 3.88 13.32
CA ASN A 308 11.97 5.05 13.95
C ASN A 308 10.60 4.73 14.55
N ASP A 309 9.82 3.87 13.88
CA ASP A 309 8.54 3.39 14.41
C ASP A 309 8.77 2.43 15.61
N LEU A 310 9.82 1.60 15.60
CA LEU A 310 10.23 0.76 16.74
C LEU A 310 10.71 1.57 17.95
N ARG A 311 11.42 2.69 17.74
CA ARG A 311 11.91 3.56 18.83
C ARG A 311 10.79 4.13 19.70
N GLN A 312 9.55 4.11 19.21
CA GLN A 312 8.37 4.51 19.98
C GLN A 312 7.94 3.46 21.02
N LEU A 313 8.50 2.24 20.97
CA LEU A 313 8.19 1.18 21.90
C LEU A 313 9.07 1.26 23.16
N ALA A 314 8.47 0.96 24.31
CA ALA A 314 9.23 0.78 25.55
C ALA A 314 10.25 -0.38 25.47
N THR A 315 9.96 -1.40 24.66
CA THR A 315 10.79 -2.59 24.43
C THR A 315 11.66 -2.46 23.17
N TYR A 316 12.11 -1.24 22.87
CA TYR A 316 12.86 -0.95 21.65
C TYR A 316 14.12 -1.80 21.51
N ARG A 317 14.88 -1.98 22.60
CA ARG A 317 16.16 -2.70 22.58
C ARG A 317 15.96 -4.17 22.24
N GLU A 318 14.97 -4.80 22.87
CA GLU A 318 14.59 -6.20 22.64
C GLU A 318 14.04 -6.38 21.23
N ALA A 319 13.17 -5.48 20.79
CA ALA A 319 12.61 -5.54 19.45
C ALA A 319 13.68 -5.38 18.36
N ARG A 320 14.62 -4.46 18.54
CA ARG A 320 15.77 -4.29 17.65
C ARG A 320 16.67 -5.52 17.63
N ALA A 321 16.91 -6.16 18.78
CA ALA A 321 17.69 -7.38 18.85
C ALA A 321 17.02 -8.52 18.06
N ASP A 322 15.70 -8.68 18.20
CA ASP A 322 14.94 -9.68 17.43
C ASP A 322 14.96 -9.37 15.92
N VAL A 323 14.92 -8.09 15.50
CA VAL A 323 15.14 -7.73 14.07
C VAL A 323 16.51 -8.17 13.60
N LEU A 324 17.57 -7.90 14.36
CA LEU A 324 18.93 -8.31 14.01
C LEU A 324 19.06 -9.83 13.93
N ILE A 325 18.42 -10.58 14.83
CA ILE A 325 18.37 -12.05 14.75
C ILE A 325 17.74 -12.46 13.43
N LEU A 326 16.57 -11.92 13.08
CA LEU A 326 15.84 -12.27 11.86
C LEU A 326 16.65 -11.97 10.59
N LEU A 327 17.30 -10.81 10.51
CA LEU A 327 18.17 -10.45 9.38
C LEU A 327 19.34 -11.42 9.22
N ASN A 328 20.00 -11.79 10.32
CA ASN A 328 21.10 -12.75 10.27
C ASN A 328 20.61 -14.15 9.85
N LYS A 329 19.43 -14.58 10.30
CA LYS A 329 18.87 -15.89 9.94
C LYS A 329 18.48 -15.95 8.47
N MET A 330 17.84 -14.91 7.93
CA MET A 330 17.54 -14.79 6.51
C MET A 330 18.83 -14.77 5.65
N LYS A 331 19.87 -14.07 6.09
CA LYS A 331 21.19 -14.12 5.43
C LYS A 331 21.78 -15.54 5.44
N GLN A 332 21.69 -16.24 6.57
CA GLN A 332 22.17 -17.62 6.69
C GLN A 332 21.41 -18.56 5.76
N ASP A 333 20.08 -18.42 5.63
CA ASP A 333 19.28 -19.21 4.70
C ASP A 333 19.64 -18.93 3.23
N ALA A 334 19.92 -17.67 2.86
CA ALA A 334 20.43 -17.35 1.52
C ALA A 334 21.76 -18.04 1.23
N VAL A 335 22.68 -18.08 2.21
CA VAL A 335 23.97 -18.79 2.07
C VAL A 335 23.74 -20.30 1.98
N ARG A 336 22.84 -20.87 2.80
CA ARG A 336 22.46 -22.29 2.73
C ARG A 336 21.91 -22.65 1.36
N ALA A 337 21.01 -21.84 0.80
CA ALA A 337 20.44 -22.01 -0.53
C ALA A 337 21.51 -22.04 -1.62
N GLN A 338 22.42 -21.06 -1.60
CA GLN A 338 23.51 -20.97 -2.58
C GLN A 338 24.52 -22.12 -2.50
N THR A 339 24.74 -22.65 -1.30
CA THR A 339 25.74 -23.69 -1.05
C THR A 339 25.16 -25.09 -0.96
N TYR A 340 23.83 -25.23 -1.11
CA TYR A 340 23.09 -26.49 -0.90
C TYR A 340 23.45 -27.15 0.44
N CYS A 341 23.63 -26.34 1.48
CA CYS A 341 24.16 -26.82 2.76
C CYS A 341 23.09 -27.62 3.53
N VAL A 342 23.41 -28.88 3.85
CA VAL A 342 22.57 -29.76 4.66
C VAL A 342 22.98 -29.65 6.13
N PHE A 343 22.07 -29.14 6.95
CA PHE A 343 22.31 -28.94 8.38
C PHE A 343 22.04 -30.20 9.19
N LYS A 344 22.76 -30.36 10.30
CA LYS A 344 22.40 -31.35 11.32
C LYS A 344 21.05 -31.01 11.93
N GLN A 345 20.38 -32.00 12.51
CA GLN A 345 19.06 -31.79 13.12
C GLN A 345 19.03 -30.63 14.14
N THR A 346 20.08 -30.50 14.96
CA THR A 346 20.18 -29.44 15.97
C THR A 346 20.34 -28.05 15.35
N GLU A 347 21.14 -27.93 14.29
CA GLU A 347 21.37 -26.69 13.56
C GLU A 347 20.12 -26.26 12.81
N LEU A 348 19.44 -27.20 12.14
CA LEU A 348 18.18 -26.95 11.44
C LEU A 348 17.08 -26.51 12.42
N HIS A 349 16.99 -27.17 13.58
CA HIS A 349 16.03 -26.81 14.62
C HIS A 349 16.32 -25.40 15.16
N ALA A 350 17.58 -25.08 15.49
CA ALA A 350 17.96 -23.75 15.96
C ALA A 350 17.70 -22.66 14.89
N GLN A 351 17.97 -22.95 13.63
CA GLN A 351 17.70 -22.05 12.51
C GLN A 351 16.22 -21.69 12.42
N LEU A 352 15.35 -22.70 12.33
CA LEU A 352 13.91 -22.49 12.25
C LEU A 352 13.35 -21.86 13.53
N HIS A 353 13.79 -22.32 14.70
CA HIS A 353 13.36 -21.80 15.99
C HIS A 353 13.62 -20.30 16.10
N ASP A 354 14.86 -19.85 15.84
CA ASP A 354 15.23 -18.44 15.99
C ASP A 354 14.48 -17.54 15.00
N THR A 355 14.28 -18.00 13.76
CA THR A 355 13.49 -17.28 12.74
C THR A 355 12.06 -17.05 13.20
N PHE A 356 11.36 -18.11 13.65
CA PHE A 356 9.98 -17.99 14.10
C PHE A 356 9.84 -17.27 15.44
N ARG A 357 10.79 -17.46 16.36
CA ARG A 357 10.85 -16.76 17.64
C ARG A 357 10.92 -15.24 17.42
N ALA A 358 11.90 -14.79 16.63
CA ALA A 358 12.10 -13.37 16.34
C ALA A 358 10.92 -12.76 15.57
N SER A 359 10.41 -13.47 14.55
CA SER A 359 9.26 -13.02 13.76
C SER A 359 7.98 -12.91 14.59
N LEU A 360 7.70 -13.88 15.46
CA LEU A 360 6.53 -13.85 16.33
C LEU A 360 6.63 -12.73 17.40
N ASN A 361 7.82 -12.51 17.96
CA ASN A 361 8.06 -11.41 18.88
C ASN A 361 7.75 -10.05 18.24
N MET A 362 8.06 -9.83 16.94
CA MET A 362 7.68 -8.60 16.23
C MET A 362 6.17 -8.31 16.31
N LEU A 363 5.35 -9.34 16.14
CA LEU A 363 3.89 -9.19 16.29
C LEU A 363 3.52 -8.88 17.74
N PHE A 364 4.11 -9.55 18.72
CA PHE A 364 3.82 -9.26 20.12
C PHE A 364 4.22 -7.83 20.54
N TYR A 365 5.37 -7.32 20.08
CA TYR A 365 5.77 -5.95 20.30
C TYR A 365 4.78 -4.96 19.69
N ALA A 366 4.34 -5.20 18.45
CA ALA A 366 3.39 -4.31 17.77
C ALA A 366 2.01 -4.25 18.47
N PHE A 367 1.62 -5.32 19.16
CA PHE A 367 0.39 -5.36 19.94
C PHE A 367 0.58 -4.95 21.41
N HIS A 368 1.76 -4.46 21.79
CA HIS A 368 2.13 -4.14 23.17
C HIS A 368 1.85 -5.29 24.15
N SER A 369 1.95 -6.53 23.66
CA SER A 369 1.77 -7.72 24.47
C SER A 369 2.98 -7.94 25.38
N ARG A 370 2.76 -8.49 26.57
CA ARG A 370 3.84 -9.01 27.43
C ARG A 370 4.28 -10.42 27.03
N LEU A 371 3.44 -11.15 26.30
CA LEU A 371 3.76 -12.49 25.79
C LEU A 371 4.95 -12.41 24.82
N ARG A 372 5.91 -13.31 24.98
CA ARG A 372 7.01 -13.54 24.04
C ARG A 372 6.94 -14.96 23.50
N ALA A 373 7.62 -15.20 22.40
CA ALA A 373 7.68 -16.51 21.76
C ALA A 373 8.19 -17.60 22.71
N ASP A 374 9.11 -17.24 23.61
CA ASP A 374 9.66 -18.15 24.63
C ASP A 374 8.61 -18.58 25.68
N ASP A 375 7.50 -17.85 25.83
CA ASP A 375 6.36 -18.23 26.70
C ASP A 375 5.41 -19.23 26.03
N VAL A 376 5.47 -19.34 24.70
CA VAL A 376 4.63 -20.22 23.84
C VAL A 376 5.51 -21.05 22.88
N PRO A 377 6.45 -21.85 23.39
CA PRO A 377 7.38 -22.61 22.57
C PRO A 377 6.68 -23.59 21.63
N GLU A 378 5.50 -24.10 22.00
CA GLU A 378 4.67 -24.97 21.16
C GLU A 378 4.31 -24.27 19.85
N LEU A 379 3.97 -22.97 19.91
CA LEU A 379 3.62 -22.19 18.73
C LEU A 379 4.83 -22.05 17.78
N VAL A 380 6.02 -21.81 18.33
CA VAL A 380 7.25 -21.69 17.55
C VAL A 380 7.53 -23.01 16.82
N LYS A 381 7.44 -24.14 17.52
CA LYS A 381 7.66 -25.48 16.95
C LYS A 381 6.68 -25.82 15.83
N ILE A 382 5.38 -25.59 16.03
CA ILE A 382 4.39 -25.93 15.00
C ILE A 382 4.48 -25.00 13.78
N LEU A 383 4.93 -23.75 13.95
CA LEU A 383 5.21 -22.83 12.84
C LEU A 383 6.44 -23.28 12.05
N ALA A 384 7.52 -23.64 12.75
CA ALA A 384 8.73 -24.21 12.15
C ALA A 384 8.43 -25.44 11.29
N TRP A 385 7.70 -26.40 11.87
CA TRP A 385 7.22 -27.58 11.15
C TRP A 385 6.35 -27.20 9.96
N CYS A 386 5.33 -26.36 10.16
CA CYS A 386 4.40 -25.98 9.11
C CYS A 386 5.11 -25.32 7.93
N SER A 387 6.12 -24.49 8.17
CA SER A 387 6.86 -23.81 7.11
C SER A 387 7.63 -24.81 6.26
N ALA A 388 8.47 -25.63 6.89
CA ALA A 388 9.29 -26.63 6.19
C ALA A 388 8.42 -27.62 5.37
N MET A 389 7.28 -28.04 5.90
CA MET A 389 6.40 -28.98 5.21
C MET A 389 5.55 -28.32 4.12
N ARG A 390 5.17 -27.05 4.29
CA ARG A 390 4.34 -26.32 3.33
C ARG A 390 5.12 -25.96 2.08
N ASP A 391 6.37 -25.54 2.27
CA ASP A 391 7.22 -25.00 1.21
C ASP A 391 8.24 -26.04 0.72
N TRP A 392 8.15 -27.30 1.20
CA TRP A 392 9.00 -28.46 0.87
C TRP A 392 9.56 -28.51 -0.56
N ASP A 393 8.69 -28.49 -1.58
CA ASP A 393 9.12 -28.61 -2.97
C ASP A 393 9.83 -27.35 -3.48
N ALA A 394 9.38 -26.17 -3.03
CA ALA A 394 9.97 -24.89 -3.41
C ALA A 394 11.33 -24.68 -2.74
N ASP A 395 11.42 -25.00 -1.44
CA ASP A 395 12.64 -24.92 -0.66
C ASP A 395 13.73 -25.83 -1.27
N LEU A 396 13.40 -27.10 -1.55
CA LEU A 396 14.33 -28.02 -2.21
C LEU A 396 14.78 -27.53 -3.59
N ALA A 397 13.86 -27.00 -4.40
CA ALA A 397 14.18 -26.47 -5.73
C ALA A 397 15.11 -25.25 -5.68
N CYS A 398 15.08 -24.49 -4.58
CA CYS A 398 15.94 -23.34 -4.34
C CYS A 398 17.20 -23.67 -3.51
N GLY A 399 17.47 -24.95 -3.24
CA GLY A 399 18.64 -25.39 -2.47
C GLY A 399 18.51 -25.26 -0.94
N ILE A 400 17.32 -24.93 -0.43
CA ILE A 400 17.01 -24.91 1.00
C ILE A 400 16.59 -26.32 1.44
N ILE A 401 17.51 -27.05 2.05
CA ILE A 401 17.26 -28.43 2.48
C ILE A 401 16.81 -28.44 3.94
N ASN A 402 15.50 -28.62 4.14
CA ASN A 402 14.87 -28.75 5.45
C ASN A 402 14.73 -30.22 5.90
N ILE A 403 15.68 -31.06 5.48
CA ILE A 403 15.85 -32.45 5.90
C ILE A 403 17.15 -32.52 6.70
N PRO A 404 17.16 -33.07 7.93
CA PRO A 404 18.39 -33.21 8.70
C PRO A 404 19.44 -34.04 7.96
N ALA A 405 20.72 -33.66 8.06
CA ALA A 405 21.84 -34.37 7.46
C ALA A 405 21.85 -35.86 7.81
N GLU A 406 21.52 -36.19 9.06
CA GLU A 406 21.42 -37.55 9.54
C GLU A 406 20.40 -38.36 8.73
N LYS A 407 19.26 -37.76 8.37
CA LYS A 407 18.22 -38.40 7.56
C LYS A 407 18.55 -38.41 6.09
N TRP A 408 19.19 -37.36 5.58
CA TRP A 408 19.65 -37.28 4.20
C TRP A 408 20.65 -38.40 3.88
N HIS A 409 21.67 -38.56 4.72
CA HIS A 409 22.68 -39.60 4.56
C HIS A 409 22.14 -41.00 4.85
N GLN A 410 21.31 -41.17 5.90
CA GLN A 410 20.71 -42.47 6.20
C GLN A 410 19.85 -42.99 5.03
N ALA A 411 19.16 -42.08 4.33
CA ALA A 411 18.29 -42.39 3.20
C ALA A 411 19.03 -42.59 1.86
N ASP A 412 20.36 -42.47 1.85
CA ASP A 412 21.23 -42.57 0.66
C ASP A 412 20.73 -41.67 -0.50
N LEU A 413 20.38 -40.43 -0.15
CA LEU A 413 19.90 -39.46 -1.13
C LEU A 413 21.06 -38.88 -1.97
N PRO A 414 20.79 -38.44 -3.21
CA PRO A 414 21.79 -37.80 -4.06
C PRO A 414 22.47 -36.59 -3.41
N GLU A 415 23.56 -36.13 -4.02
CA GLU A 415 24.20 -34.90 -3.60
C GLU A 415 23.20 -33.72 -3.62
N PRO A 416 23.19 -32.86 -2.60
CA PRO A 416 22.28 -31.72 -2.44
C PRO A 416 22.10 -30.79 -3.65
N ASN A 417 23.11 -30.68 -4.51
CA ASN A 417 23.11 -29.81 -5.70
C ASN A 417 22.72 -30.55 -6.99
N ASP A 418 22.32 -31.82 -6.90
CA ASP A 418 21.94 -32.63 -8.05
C ASP A 418 20.62 -32.14 -8.66
N SER A 419 20.63 -31.88 -9.98
CA SER A 419 19.46 -31.40 -10.72
C SER A 419 18.33 -32.44 -10.83
N THR A 420 18.59 -33.69 -10.46
CA THR A 420 17.61 -34.78 -10.41
C THR A 420 16.82 -34.82 -9.11
N ILE A 421 17.16 -33.97 -8.12
CA ILE A 421 16.41 -33.86 -6.86
C ILE A 421 14.94 -33.54 -7.15
N ASN A 422 14.07 -34.40 -6.64
CA ASN A 422 12.63 -34.25 -6.76
C ASN A 422 11.98 -34.47 -5.40
N GLY A 423 11.34 -33.41 -4.88
CA GLY A 423 10.72 -33.43 -3.56
C GLY A 423 9.66 -34.52 -3.39
N TYR A 424 8.97 -34.94 -4.45
CA TYR A 424 8.02 -36.06 -4.39
C TYR A 424 8.76 -37.39 -4.19
N ILE A 425 9.79 -37.66 -5.00
CA ILE A 425 10.58 -38.90 -4.92
C ILE A 425 11.23 -39.01 -3.53
N ILE A 426 11.87 -37.93 -3.04
CA ILE A 426 12.50 -37.89 -1.72
C ILE A 426 11.48 -38.19 -0.62
N SER A 427 10.28 -37.61 -0.69
CA SER A 427 9.23 -37.84 0.32
C SER A 427 8.68 -39.27 0.34
N GLN A 428 8.89 -40.06 -0.71
CA GLN A 428 8.50 -41.48 -0.77
C GLN A 428 9.60 -42.44 -0.33
N ASN A 429 10.85 -41.97 -0.14
CA ASN A 429 11.91 -42.79 0.43
C ASN A 429 11.46 -43.29 1.82
N PRO A 430 11.58 -44.60 2.13
CA PRO A 430 11.04 -45.17 3.37
C PRO A 430 11.54 -44.47 4.65
N ILE A 431 12.81 -44.06 4.68
CA ILE A 431 13.43 -43.40 5.84
C ILE A 431 12.88 -41.98 6.00
N ILE A 432 12.79 -41.24 4.90
CA ILE A 432 12.24 -39.88 4.89
C ILE A 432 10.74 -39.90 5.22
N LYS A 433 9.99 -40.83 4.63
CA LYS A 433 8.55 -41.00 4.89
C LYS A 433 8.27 -41.32 6.36
N ALA A 434 9.05 -42.20 6.97
CA ALA A 434 8.94 -42.51 8.39
C ALA A 434 9.28 -41.28 9.27
N TRP A 435 10.32 -40.53 8.92
CA TRP A 435 10.67 -39.28 9.61
C TRP A 435 9.58 -38.22 9.48
N LEU A 436 9.03 -37.99 8.29
CA LEU A 436 7.92 -37.06 8.04
C LEU A 436 6.69 -37.41 8.90
N ALA A 437 6.37 -38.70 9.03
CA ALA A 437 5.30 -39.16 9.90
C ALA A 437 5.58 -38.86 11.39
N GLN A 438 6.82 -39.02 11.85
CA GLN A 438 7.23 -38.67 13.21
C GLN A 438 7.12 -37.15 13.45
N GLU A 439 7.60 -36.33 12.52
CA GLU A 439 7.50 -34.87 12.59
C GLU A 439 6.04 -34.40 12.67
N LYS A 440 5.15 -35.03 11.89
CA LYS A 440 3.71 -34.74 11.95
C LYS A 440 3.13 -35.06 13.34
N ILE A 441 3.43 -36.24 13.88
CA ILE A 441 2.93 -36.66 15.21
C ILE A 441 3.42 -35.68 16.28
N ALA A 442 4.70 -35.31 16.25
CA ALA A 442 5.26 -34.33 17.18
C ALA A 442 4.56 -32.96 17.06
N ALA A 443 4.34 -32.47 15.84
CA ALA A 443 3.64 -31.21 15.61
C ALA A 443 2.17 -31.25 16.08
N GLU A 444 1.47 -32.37 15.92
CA GLU A 444 0.11 -32.56 16.41
C GLU A 444 0.04 -32.58 17.94
N GLN A 445 1.04 -33.16 18.62
CA GLN A 445 1.16 -33.14 20.07
C GLN A 445 1.38 -31.72 20.61
N GLU A 446 2.34 -30.98 20.05
CA GLU A 446 2.61 -29.57 20.41
C GLU A 446 1.37 -28.70 20.18
N MET A 447 0.64 -28.95 19.08
CA MET A 447 -0.59 -28.23 18.77
C MET A 447 -1.70 -28.52 19.79
N ALA A 448 -1.89 -29.78 20.18
CA ALA A 448 -2.85 -30.16 21.21
C ALA A 448 -2.52 -29.50 22.56
N GLN A 449 -1.25 -29.48 22.94
CA GLN A 449 -0.76 -28.80 24.14
C GLN A 449 -1.06 -27.29 24.07
N LEU A 450 -0.76 -26.64 22.94
CA LEU A 450 -1.04 -25.22 22.74
C LEU A 450 -2.53 -24.89 22.88
N PHE A 451 -3.42 -25.71 22.27
CA PHE A 451 -4.87 -25.51 22.40
C PHE A 451 -5.36 -25.63 23.85
N CYS A 452 -4.77 -26.53 24.64
CA CYS A 452 -5.07 -26.65 26.07
C CYS A 452 -4.63 -25.43 26.88
N ARG A 453 -3.51 -24.79 26.50
CA ARG A 453 -2.98 -23.58 27.16
C ARG A 453 -3.62 -22.27 26.71
N LEU A 454 -4.41 -22.26 25.64
CA LEU A 454 -5.06 -21.02 25.15
C LEU A 454 -5.87 -20.25 26.21
N PRO A 455 -6.66 -20.89 27.11
CA PRO A 455 -7.36 -20.18 28.18
C PRO A 455 -6.41 -19.49 29.17
N GLU A 456 -5.31 -20.16 29.53
CA GLU A 456 -4.26 -19.62 30.39
C GLU A 456 -3.60 -18.40 29.73
N ILE A 457 -3.24 -18.51 28.45
CA ILE A 457 -2.64 -17.40 27.69
C ILE A 457 -3.57 -16.18 27.68
N ARG A 458 -4.87 -16.41 27.47
CA ARG A 458 -5.87 -15.33 27.52
C ARG A 458 -5.96 -14.68 28.89
N TYR A 459 -5.87 -15.47 29.95
CA TYR A 459 -5.93 -14.98 31.33
C TYR A 459 -4.68 -14.17 31.70
N GLN A 460 -3.48 -14.71 31.43
CA GLN A 460 -2.21 -14.10 31.84
C GLN A 460 -1.79 -12.92 30.95
N TYR A 461 -1.98 -13.03 29.63
CA TYR A 461 -1.44 -12.08 28.65
C TYR A 461 -2.52 -11.29 27.90
N GLY A 462 -3.79 -11.58 28.14
CA GLY A 462 -4.92 -10.83 27.63
C GLY A 462 -5.41 -11.24 26.23
N LYS A 463 -6.44 -10.55 25.77
CA LYS A 463 -7.19 -10.89 24.54
C LYS A 463 -6.35 -10.81 23.27
N ALA A 464 -5.49 -9.81 23.15
CA ALA A 464 -4.67 -9.61 21.94
C ALA A 464 -3.67 -10.76 21.74
N ALA A 465 -2.94 -11.13 22.79
CA ALA A 465 -2.00 -12.24 22.78
C ALA A 465 -2.70 -13.56 22.39
N TYR A 466 -3.83 -13.86 23.04
CA TYR A 466 -4.67 -15.01 22.71
C TYR A 466 -5.11 -15.03 21.24
N GLN A 467 -5.55 -13.88 20.69
CA GLN A 467 -5.99 -13.80 19.30
C GLN A 467 -4.86 -14.07 18.31
N ILE A 468 -3.65 -13.57 18.57
CA ILE A 468 -2.47 -13.82 17.74
C ILE A 468 -2.12 -15.31 17.77
N VAL A 469 -1.97 -15.88 18.97
CA VAL A 469 -1.60 -17.29 19.14
C VAL A 469 -2.63 -18.21 18.47
N LYS A 470 -3.92 -17.96 18.74
CA LYS A 470 -5.02 -18.75 18.16
C LYS A 470 -5.06 -18.67 16.64
N LEU A 471 -4.86 -17.48 16.05
CA LEU A 471 -4.85 -17.30 14.60
C LEU A 471 -3.81 -18.20 13.93
N PHE A 472 -2.59 -18.21 14.44
CA PHE A 472 -1.52 -19.05 13.88
C PHE A 472 -1.75 -20.53 14.16
N ALA A 473 -2.18 -20.90 15.37
CA ALA A 473 -2.52 -22.29 15.71
C ALA A 473 -3.61 -22.84 14.78
N ASP A 474 -4.69 -22.08 14.54
CA ASP A 474 -5.77 -22.46 13.64
C ASP A 474 -5.28 -22.62 12.19
N SER A 475 -4.40 -21.73 11.73
CA SER A 475 -3.78 -21.80 10.40
C SER A 475 -2.95 -23.07 10.22
N VAL A 476 -2.11 -23.41 11.20
CA VAL A 476 -1.29 -24.64 11.16
C VAL A 476 -2.20 -25.88 11.24
N ALA A 477 -3.21 -25.88 12.10
CA ALA A 477 -4.20 -26.95 12.20
C ALA A 477 -4.97 -27.17 10.89
N GLN A 478 -5.26 -26.10 10.15
CA GLN A 478 -5.89 -26.20 8.84
C GLN A 478 -4.93 -26.82 7.80
N PHE A 479 -3.65 -26.42 7.81
CA PHE A 479 -2.63 -27.00 6.94
C PHE A 479 -2.46 -28.51 7.21
N ALA A 480 -2.28 -28.89 8.47
CA ALA A 480 -2.08 -30.28 8.90
C ALA A 480 -3.25 -31.20 8.49
N ARG A 481 -4.50 -30.70 8.60
CA ARG A 481 -5.69 -31.48 8.24
C ARG A 481 -5.97 -31.55 6.74
N LYS A 482 -5.71 -30.47 5.99
CA LYS A 482 -6.19 -30.34 4.59
C LYS A 482 -5.13 -30.43 3.52
N ARG A 483 -3.93 -29.90 3.77
CA ARG A 483 -2.87 -29.75 2.75
C ARG A 483 -1.77 -30.79 2.92
N TYR A 484 -1.31 -31.01 4.15
CA TYR A 484 -0.29 -32.01 4.45
C TYR A 484 -0.65 -33.41 3.91
N PRO A 485 -1.86 -33.97 4.17
CA PRO A 485 -2.19 -35.32 3.72
C PRO A 485 -2.33 -35.41 2.19
N LYS A 486 -2.65 -34.31 1.51
CA LYS A 486 -2.71 -34.30 0.04
C LYS A 486 -1.32 -34.39 -0.61
N ARG A 487 -0.28 -33.93 0.09
CA ARG A 487 1.09 -33.91 -0.42
C ARG A 487 1.92 -35.11 0.04
N PHE A 488 1.73 -35.57 1.26
CA PHE A 488 2.55 -36.59 1.90
C PHE A 488 1.79 -37.87 2.29
N GLY A 489 0.45 -37.87 2.16
CA GLY A 489 -0.42 -38.98 2.54
C GLY A 489 -0.51 -40.10 1.51
#